data_AF-A0A060C8S5-F1
#
_entry.id   AF-A0A060C8S5-F1
#
_cell.length_a   1.000
_cell.length_b   1.000
_cell.length_c   1.000
_cell.angle_alpha   90.00
_cell.angle_beta   90.00
_cell.angle_gamma   90.00
#
_symmetry.space_group_name_H-M   'P 1'
#
loop_
_entity.id
_entity.type
_entity.pdbx_description
1 polymer ?
#
loop_
_entity_poly.entity_id
_entity_poly.type
_entity_poly.pdbx_seq_one_letter_code
_entity_poly.pdbx_strand_id
1 'polypeptide(L)' 'MASGLYPLSIGSGEYVITAPMLPRLCWNLEGGARLEITAPGAGPDRPYVQRVWIDGEQWEQITVPASG' A
#
# COMPACT_ATOMS: atom_id res chain seq x y z
N MET A 1 7.05 5.09 -8.46
CA MET A 1 6.55 3.70 -8.30
C MET A 1 5.05 3.78 -8.16
N ALA A 2 4.27 2.96 -8.88
CA ALA A 2 2.83 3.23 -9.04
C ALA A 2 1.94 2.79 -7.85
N SER A 3 2.35 1.77 -7.08
CA SER A 3 1.49 1.09 -6.10
C SER A 3 1.50 1.66 -4.68
N GLY A 4 2.51 2.40 -4.27
CA GLY A 4 2.66 2.77 -2.85
C GLY A 4 3.11 1.62 -1.95
N LEU A 5 3.42 0.44 -2.49
CA LEU A 5 4.02 -0.68 -1.76
C LEU A 5 5.29 -1.14 -2.49
N TYR A 6 6.39 -1.29 -1.74
CA TYR A 6 7.65 -1.83 -2.25
C TYR A 6 8.09 -3.04 -1.39
N PRO A 7 8.44 -4.20 -2.00
CA PRO A 7 8.90 -5.35 -1.23
C PRO A 7 10.28 -5.03 -0.62
N LEU A 8 10.39 -5.09 0.71
CA LEU A 8 11.66 -4.80 1.38
C LEU A 8 12.70 -5.90 1.11
N SER A 9 12.25 -7.15 0.96
CA SER A 9 13.02 -8.29 0.50
C SER A 9 12.06 -9.39 0.06
N ILE A 10 12.28 -9.99 -1.12
CA ILE A 10 11.57 -11.21 -1.51
C ILE A 10 12.01 -12.31 -0.54
N GLY A 11 11.16 -12.61 0.45
CA GLY A 11 11.42 -13.63 1.48
C GLY A 11 11.12 -13.19 2.92
N SER A 12 11.07 -11.89 3.24
CA SER A 12 10.75 -11.43 4.60
C SER A 12 9.26 -11.40 4.90
N GLY A 13 8.42 -11.40 3.85
CA GLY A 13 6.97 -11.25 4.00
C GLY A 13 6.57 -9.87 4.50
N GLU A 14 7.31 -8.81 4.18
CA GLU A 14 6.93 -7.42 4.52
C GLU A 14 7.02 -6.47 3.32
N TYR A 15 6.06 -5.55 3.25
CA TYR A 15 6.01 -4.45 2.28
C TYR A 15 6.20 -3.12 2.98
N VAL A 16 7.02 -2.24 2.41
CA VAL A 16 7.15 -0.84 2.86
C VAL A 16 6.05 0.00 2.22
N ILE A 17 5.39 0.82 3.03
CA ILE A 17 4.45 1.83 2.57
C ILE A 17 5.23 3.02 2.01
N THR A 18 4.90 3.40 0.78
CA THR A 18 5.46 4.55 0.06
C THR A 18 4.33 5.41 -0.46
N ALA A 19 4.61 6.67 -0.80
CA ALA A 19 3.59 7.55 -1.38
C ALA A 19 3.12 6.99 -2.74
N PRO A 20 1.83 6.63 -2.88
CA PRO A 20 1.31 6.15 -4.14
C PRO A 20 1.29 7.29 -5.17
N MET A 21 1.46 6.95 -6.44
CA MET A 21 1.36 7.91 -7.54
C MET A 21 0.00 7.91 -8.23
N LEU A 22 -0.84 6.91 -7.92
CA LEU A 22 -2.18 6.75 -8.48
C LEU A 22 -3.22 6.90 -7.37
N PRO A 23 -4.37 7.55 -7.65
CA PRO A 23 -5.45 7.68 -6.66
C PRO A 23 -6.08 6.35 -6.24
N ARG A 24 -6.01 5.33 -7.12
CA ARG A 24 -6.54 4.00 -6.86
C ARG A 24 -5.75 2.96 -7.62
N LEU A 25 -5.47 1.84 -6.95
CA LEU A 25 -4.86 0.66 -7.53
C LEU A 25 -5.54 -0.58 -6.96
N CYS A 26 -5.90 -1.52 -7.83
CA CYS A 26 -6.52 -2.79 -7.44
C CYS A 26 -5.76 -3.95 -8.10
N TRP A 27 -5.38 -4.93 -7.30
CA TRP A 27 -4.84 -6.20 -7.78
C TRP A 27 -5.75 -7.33 -7.37
N ASN A 28 -6.01 -8.24 -8.30
CA ASN A 28 -6.63 -9.52 -7.99
C ASN A 28 -5.47 -10.51 -7.76
N LEU A 29 -5.42 -11.08 -6.56
CA LEU A 29 -4.43 -12.07 -6.17
C LEU A 29 -4.92 -13.48 -6.54
N GLU A 30 -3.99 -14.43 -6.58
CA GLU A 30 -4.34 -15.84 -6.70
C GLU A 30 -5.24 -16.27 -5.53
N GLY A 31 -6.21 -17.15 -5.80
CA GLY A 31 -7.21 -17.55 -4.81
C GLY A 31 -8.42 -16.60 -4.69
N GLY A 32 -8.50 -15.54 -5.50
CA GLY A 32 -9.68 -14.67 -5.59
C GLY A 32 -9.69 -13.50 -4.61
N ALA A 33 -8.65 -13.36 -3.78
CA ALA A 33 -8.46 -12.19 -2.93
C ALA A 33 -8.18 -10.94 -3.76
N ARG A 34 -8.50 -9.76 -3.21
CA ARG A 34 -8.25 -8.46 -3.86
C ARG A 34 -7.47 -7.57 -2.90
N LEU A 35 -6.34 -7.03 -3.37
CA LEU A 35 -5.67 -5.92 -2.72
C LEU A 35 -6.12 -4.62 -3.36
N GLU A 36 -6.68 -3.71 -2.55
CA GLU A 36 -7.10 -2.39 -2.99
C GLU A 36 -6.37 -1.31 -2.20
N ILE A 37 -5.73 -0.40 -2.93
CA ILE A 37 -5.04 0.76 -2.39
C ILE A 37 -5.75 2.00 -2.92
N THR A 38 -6.29 2.81 -2.01
CA THR A 38 -6.92 4.09 -2.32
C THR A 38 -6.17 5.22 -1.66
N ALA A 39 -5.77 6.21 -2.46
CA ALA A 39 -5.07 7.40 -1.99
C ALA A 39 -5.64 8.64 -2.66
N PRO A 40 -6.77 9.18 -2.14
CA PRO A 40 -7.45 10.31 -2.75
C PRO A 40 -6.52 11.52 -2.90
N GLY A 41 -6.32 11.96 -4.14
CA GLY A 41 -5.46 13.09 -4.47
C GLY A 41 -3.95 12.78 -4.42
N ALA A 42 -3.56 11.50 -4.47
CA ALA A 42 -2.19 11.12 -4.80
C ALA A 42 -1.75 11.71 -6.14
N GLY A 43 -0.52 12.20 -6.20
CA GLY A 43 0.05 12.85 -7.37
C GLY A 43 1.42 13.48 -7.06
N PRO A 44 2.15 13.95 -8.07
CA PRO A 44 3.50 14.52 -7.90
C PRO A 44 3.54 15.70 -6.93
N ASP A 45 2.44 16.44 -6.81
CA ASP A 45 2.31 17.62 -5.95
C ASP A 45 2.03 17.27 -4.48
N ARG A 46 1.79 15.99 -4.19
CA ARG A 46 1.43 15.45 -2.88
C ARG A 46 2.29 14.23 -2.53
N PRO A 47 3.59 14.42 -2.25
CA PRO A 47 4.55 13.32 -2.12
C PRO A 47 4.53 12.61 -0.77
N TYR A 48 3.66 13.02 0.18
CA TYR A 48 3.68 12.51 1.55
C TYR A 48 2.38 11.77 1.92
N VAL A 49 2.55 10.61 2.55
CA VAL A 49 1.48 9.85 3.19
C VAL A 49 1.21 10.49 4.55
N GLN A 50 -0.03 10.93 4.78
CA GLN A 50 -0.40 11.54 6.07
C GLN A 50 -0.87 10.52 7.10
N ARG A 51 -1.70 9.57 6.64
CA ARG A 51 -2.32 8.53 7.47
C ARG A 51 -2.59 7.32 6.59
N VAL A 52 -2.55 6.14 7.21
CA VAL A 52 -2.81 4.86 6.55
C VAL A 52 -3.87 4.14 7.36
N TRP A 53 -4.78 3.46 6.65
CA TRP A 53 -5.70 2.51 7.23
C TRP A 53 -5.59 1.19 6.47
N ILE A 54 -5.63 0.09 7.21
CA ILE A 54 -5.65 -1.27 6.66
C ILE A 54 -6.89 -1.93 7.22
N ASP A 55 -7.79 -2.37 6.33
CA ASP A 55 -9.08 -2.98 6.69
C ASP A 55 -9.91 -2.18 7.71
N GLY A 56 -9.77 -0.85 7.68
CA GLY A 56 -10.48 0.09 8.55
C GLY A 56 -9.73 0.47 9.84
N GLU A 57 -8.63 -0.20 10.16
CA GLU A 57 -7.81 0.11 11.35
C GLU A 57 -6.68 1.09 11.01
N GLN A 58 -6.47 2.09 11.87
CA GLN A 58 -5.38 3.05 11.69
C GLN A 58 -4.02 2.35 11.84
N TRP A 59 -3.15 2.55 10.86
CA TRP A 59 -1.84 1.93 10.81
C TRP A 59 -0.73 2.96 11.01
N GLU A 60 0.13 2.73 12.01
CA GLU A 60 1.19 3.67 12.40
C GLU A 60 2.60 3.19 12.05
N GLN A 61 2.71 1.97 11.51
CA GLN A 61 3.99 1.40 11.10
C GLN A 61 4.28 1.70 9.63
N ILE A 62 5.56 1.75 9.28
CA ILE A 62 6.01 1.98 7.90
C ILE A 62 6.00 0.70 7.05
N THR A 63 5.82 -0.47 7.69
CA THR A 63 5.74 -1.78 7.04
C THR A 63 4.38 -2.43 7.26
N VAL A 64 4.00 -3.30 6.33
CA VAL A 64 2.81 -4.15 6.38
C VAL A 64 3.24 -5.58 6.12
N PRO A 65 2.77 -6.58 6.91
CA PRO A 65 3.04 -7.98 6.61
C PRO A 65 2.33 -8.41 5.32
N ALA A 66 2.99 -9.25 4.54
CA ALA A 66 2.51 -9.84 3.29
C ALA A 66 1.42 -10.90 3.51
N SER A 67 1.25 -11.35 4.74
CA SER A 67 0.25 -12.32 5.17
C SER A 67 -0.36 -11.85 6.48
N GLY A 68 -1.65 -11.53 6.44
CA GLY A 68 -2.55 -11.35 7.57
C GLY A 68 -3.79 -12.18 7.33
#